data_AF-A0A8T3NE33-F1
#
_entry.id   AF-A0A8T3NE33-F1
#
_cell.length_a   1.000
_cell.length_b   1.000
_cell.length_c   1.000
_cell.angle_alpha   90.00
_cell.angle_beta   90.00
_cell.angle_gamma   90.00
#
_symmetry.space_group_name_H-M   'P 1'
#
loop_
_entity.id
_entity.type
_entity.pdbx_description
1 polymer ?
#
loop_
_entity_poly.entity_id
_entity_poly.type
_entity_poly.pdbx_seq_one_letter_code
_entity_poly.pdbx_strand_id
1 'polypeptide(L)'
;MNIGVLCHASYGGSARIAVELSVELAHRGHTVHLFARTTPFGAWDYPASGPILHRTASDDEAGPHPASQYVDWTAPEIEAYTDVVLQVAGQAHLDILHFHYALPFARVTAEVARRLGSAAPVRIGTLHGTDVSVHGRDPLKGPPLREALREVDALTTVSTSHARLAAEVFGLAAQPE
;
A
#
# COMPACT_ATOMS: atom_id res chain seq x y z
N MET A 1 -5.88 17.70 -0.91
CA MET A 1 -4.89 16.76 -1.45
C MET A 1 -5.62 15.60 -2.10
N ASN A 2 -5.08 15.10 -3.20
CA ASN A 2 -5.45 13.86 -3.85
C ASN A 2 -4.51 12.75 -3.36
N ILE A 3 -5.03 11.76 -2.65
CA ILE A 3 -4.24 10.76 -1.92
C ILE A 3 -4.59 9.37 -2.43
N GLY A 4 -3.60 8.63 -2.91
CA GLY A 4 -3.74 7.20 -3.20
C GLY A 4 -3.34 6.37 -2.00
N VAL A 5 -4.16 5.41 -1.60
CA VAL A 5 -3.88 4.46 -0.51
C VAL A 5 -3.90 3.04 -1.04
N LEU A 6 -2.80 2.29 -0.88
CA LEU A 6 -2.68 0.90 -1.35
C LEU A 6 -2.76 -0.04 -0.15
N CYS A 7 -3.68 -1.02 -0.18
CA CYS A 7 -3.79 -2.01 0.88
C CYS A 7 -4.19 -3.40 0.38
N HIS A 8 -3.96 -4.40 1.24
CA HIS A 8 -4.53 -5.73 1.09
C HIS A 8 -6.03 -5.71 1.42
N ALA A 9 -6.78 -6.67 0.87
CA ALA A 9 -8.21 -6.84 1.14
C ALA A 9 -8.52 -7.92 2.21
N SER A 10 -7.55 -8.30 3.05
CA SER A 10 -7.69 -9.37 4.06
C SER A 10 -8.38 -8.92 5.36
N TYR A 11 -8.72 -9.87 6.24
CA TYR A 11 -9.20 -9.59 7.61
C TYR A 11 -8.14 -9.03 8.58
N GLY A 12 -6.91 -8.79 8.12
CA GLY A 12 -5.81 -8.29 8.96
C GLY A 12 -5.99 -6.83 9.42
N GLY A 13 -5.42 -6.50 10.58
CA GLY A 13 -5.50 -5.15 11.15
C GLY A 13 -4.94 -4.04 10.25
N SER A 14 -3.95 -4.34 9.40
CA SER A 14 -3.37 -3.34 8.48
C SER A 14 -4.34 -2.88 7.39
N ALA A 15 -5.15 -3.79 6.85
CA ALA A 15 -6.19 -3.47 5.88
C ALA A 15 -7.25 -2.57 6.53
N ARG A 16 -7.67 -2.90 7.75
CA ARG A 16 -8.61 -2.09 8.53
C ARG A 16 -8.06 -0.68 8.78
N ILE A 17 -6.81 -0.56 9.22
CA ILE A 17 -6.19 0.75 9.46
C ILE A 17 -6.10 1.57 8.17
N ALA A 18 -5.73 0.96 7.04
CA ALA A 18 -5.68 1.64 5.74
C ALA A 18 -7.06 2.17 5.32
N VAL A 19 -8.10 1.36 5.51
CA VAL A 19 -9.50 1.70 5.26
C VAL A 19 -9.96 2.85 6.15
N GLU A 20 -9.81 2.73 7.47
CA GLU A 20 -10.26 3.75 8.43
C GLU A 20 -9.52 5.08 8.23
N LEU A 21 -8.21 5.03 7.97
CA LEU A 21 -7.44 6.21 7.61
C LEU A 21 -7.98 6.88 6.34
N SER A 22 -8.30 6.08 5.32
CA SER A 22 -8.84 6.60 4.05
C SER A 22 -10.17 7.31 4.24
N VAL A 23 -11.05 6.75 5.08
CA VAL A 23 -12.33 7.37 5.44
C VAL A 23 -12.13 8.68 6.19
N GLU A 24 -11.26 8.68 7.19
CA GLU A 24 -11.00 9.87 8.01
C GLU A 24 -10.34 10.99 7.21
N LEU A 25 -9.44 10.66 6.28
CA LEU A 25 -8.87 11.62 5.34
C LEU A 25 -9.95 12.19 4.41
N ALA A 26 -10.86 11.36 3.90
CA ALA A 26 -11.96 11.81 3.07
C ALA A 26 -12.92 12.76 3.84
N HIS A 27 -13.23 12.44 5.09
CA HIS A 27 -14.02 13.31 5.98
C HIS A 27 -13.36 14.67 6.24
N ARG A 28 -12.03 14.73 6.20
CA ARG A 28 -11.26 15.98 6.33
C ARG A 28 -11.17 16.78 5.02
N GLY A 29 -11.86 16.35 3.97
CA GLY A 29 -11.91 17.04 2.68
C GLY A 29 -10.80 16.67 1.70
N HIS A 30 -10.09 15.56 1.93
CA HIS A 30 -9.15 15.02 0.94
C HIS A 30 -9.89 14.16 -0.09
N THR A 31 -9.44 14.17 -1.34
CA THR A 31 -9.90 13.20 -2.34
C THR A 31 -9.06 11.94 -2.18
N VAL A 32 -9.65 10.85 -1.69
CA VAL A 32 -8.91 9.62 -1.39
C VAL A 32 -9.26 8.54 -2.41
N HIS A 33 -8.25 7.95 -3.03
CA HIS A 33 -8.34 6.82 -3.95
C HIS A 33 -7.79 5.58 -3.24
N LEU A 34 -8.67 4.65 -2.86
CA LEU A 34 -8.29 3.40 -2.19
C LEU A 34 -8.11 2.30 -3.24
N PHE A 35 -6.91 1.71 -3.29
CA PHE A 35 -6.56 0.63 -4.21
C PHE A 35 -6.46 -0.68 -3.45
N ALA A 36 -7.20 -1.68 -3.90
CA ALA A 36 -7.17 -3.03 -3.34
C ALA A 36 -7.42 -4.07 -4.44
N ARG A 37 -7.00 -5.32 -4.20
CA ARG A 37 -7.28 -6.40 -5.16
C ARG A 37 -8.79 -6.61 -5.31
N THR A 38 -9.47 -6.69 -4.17
CA THR A 38 -10.93 -6.79 -4.01
C THR A 38 -11.40 -5.82 -2.94
N THR A 39 -12.72 -5.76 -2.69
CA THR A 39 -13.28 -4.86 -1.67
C THR A 39 -12.65 -5.14 -0.30
N PRO A 40 -11.89 -4.23 0.31
CA PRO A 40 -11.27 -4.54 1.59
C PRO A 40 -12.32 -4.70 2.68
N PHE A 41 -12.07 -5.59 3.64
CA PHE A 41 -13.00 -5.81 4.74
C PHE A 41 -13.28 -4.51 5.50
N GLY A 42 -14.56 -4.15 5.61
CA GLY A 42 -15.02 -2.91 6.24
C GLY A 42 -15.31 -1.77 5.25
N ALA A 43 -15.13 -1.99 3.94
CA ALA A 43 -15.36 -0.98 2.91
C ALA A 43 -16.78 -0.94 2.31
N TRP A 44 -17.73 -1.62 2.95
CA TRP A 44 -19.07 -1.87 2.41
C TRP A 44 -20.01 -0.67 2.53
N ASP A 45 -19.77 0.21 3.50
CA ASP A 45 -20.76 1.18 3.99
C ASP A 45 -20.22 2.61 4.09
N TYR A 46 -19.37 3.05 3.14
CA TYR A 46 -18.93 4.45 3.18
C TYR A 46 -20.07 5.40 2.77
N PRO A 47 -20.21 6.56 3.44
CA PRO A 47 -21.06 7.64 2.94
C PRO A 47 -20.61 8.07 1.54
N ALA A 48 -21.47 8.80 0.81
CA ALA A 48 -21.13 9.31 -0.52
C ALA A 48 -19.83 10.17 -0.56
N SER A 49 -19.37 10.65 0.60
CA SER A 49 -18.11 11.37 0.82
C SER A 49 -16.92 10.48 1.22
N GLY A 50 -17.01 9.16 1.05
CA GLY A 50 -15.93 8.21 1.37
C GLY A 50 -14.85 8.11 0.29
N PRO A 51 -13.84 7.23 0.48
CA PRO A 51 -12.80 7.02 -0.52
C PRO A 51 -13.35 6.38 -1.80
N ILE A 52 -12.76 6.76 -2.94
CA ILE A 52 -13.04 6.17 -4.25
C ILE A 52 -12.29 4.85 -4.35
N LEU A 53 -13.03 3.74 -4.39
CA LEU A 53 -12.45 2.40 -4.42
C LEU A 53 -12.10 1.94 -5.85
N HIS A 54 -10.84 1.56 -6.06
CA HIS A 54 -10.32 0.98 -7.29
C HIS A 54 -9.94 -0.49 -7.03
N ARG A 55 -10.57 -1.41 -7.77
CA ARG A 55 -10.37 -2.86 -7.63
C ARG A 55 -9.78 -3.45 -8.90
N THR A 56 -8.92 -4.46 -8.76
CA THR A 56 -8.30 -5.15 -9.89
C THR A 56 -8.88 -6.54 -10.15
N ALA A 57 -9.70 -7.05 -9.23
CA ALA A 57 -10.46 -8.29 -9.36
C ALA A 57 -11.87 -8.10 -8.79
N SER A 58 -12.83 -8.87 -9.28
CA SER A 58 -14.18 -8.89 -8.71
C SER A 58 -14.22 -9.68 -7.39
N ASP A 59 -15.18 -9.34 -6.52
CA ASP A 59 -15.37 -10.06 -5.25
C ASP A 59 -15.80 -11.52 -5.50
N ASP A 60 -16.52 -11.78 -6.60
CA ASP A 60 -16.94 -13.11 -7.03
C ASP A 60 -15.75 -13.98 -7.46
N GLU A 61 -14.75 -13.41 -8.16
CA GLU A 61 -13.54 -14.10 -8.58
C GLU A 61 -12.58 -14.41 -7.42
N ALA A 62 -12.56 -13.56 -6.38
CA ALA A 62 -11.66 -13.73 -5.25
C ALA A 62 -12.18 -14.72 -4.19
N GLY A 63 -13.48 -14.99 -4.17
CA GLY A 63 -14.10 -15.79 -3.13
C GLY A 63 -14.13 -15.06 -1.78
N PRO A 64 -14.41 -15.76 -0.66
CA PRO A 64 -14.48 -15.14 0.65
C PRO A 64 -13.15 -14.51 1.05
N HIS A 65 -13.21 -13.38 1.77
CA HIS A 65 -12.01 -12.72 2.27
C HIS A 65 -11.09 -13.71 3.00
N PRO A 66 -9.81 -13.79 2.61
CA PRO A 66 -8.92 -14.72 3.28
C PRO A 66 -8.63 -14.22 4.70
N ALA A 67 -8.67 -15.15 5.66
CA ALA A 67 -8.27 -14.87 7.04
C ALA A 67 -6.78 -14.48 7.13
N SER A 68 -5.96 -15.07 6.25
CA SER A 68 -4.56 -14.69 6.06
C SER A 68 -4.39 -13.65 4.95
N GLN A 69 -3.34 -12.85 5.04
CA GLN A 69 -2.99 -11.92 3.97
C GLN A 69 -2.65 -12.67 2.69
N TYR A 70 -3.23 -12.24 1.57
CA TYR A 70 -2.85 -12.72 0.25
C TYR A 70 -1.53 -12.05 -0.15
N VAL A 71 -0.42 -12.73 0.11
CA VAL A 71 0.94 -12.21 -0.09
C VAL A 71 1.63 -12.79 -1.32
N ASP A 72 1.07 -13.82 -1.94
CA ASP A 72 1.62 -14.51 -3.12
C ASP A 72 0.99 -13.97 -4.40
N TRP A 73 1.16 -12.67 -4.62
CA TRP A 73 0.75 -12.00 -5.84
C TRP A 73 1.53 -12.54 -7.03
N THR A 74 0.80 -12.95 -8.05
CA THR A 74 1.39 -13.35 -9.33
C THR A 74 1.90 -12.11 -10.09
N ALA A 75 2.86 -12.28 -11.00
CA ALA A 75 3.37 -11.17 -11.79
C ALA A 75 2.27 -10.44 -12.59
N PRO A 76 1.31 -11.13 -13.25
CA PRO A 76 0.19 -10.47 -13.92
C PRO A 76 -0.71 -9.66 -12.98
N GLU A 77 -0.94 -10.13 -11.74
CA GLU A 77 -1.74 -9.36 -10.77
C GLU A 77 -1.01 -8.09 -10.33
N ILE A 78 0.31 -8.14 -10.12
CA ILE A 78 1.11 -6.97 -9.79
C ILE A 78 1.11 -5.97 -10.95
N GLU A 79 1.24 -6.45 -12.18
CA GLU A 79 1.22 -5.61 -13.39
C GLU A 79 -0.12 -4.90 -13.56
N ALA A 80 -1.24 -5.64 -13.53
CA ALA A 80 -2.57 -5.07 -13.61
C ALA A 80 -2.85 -4.05 -12.49
N TYR A 81 -2.41 -4.34 -11.27
CA TYR A 81 -2.54 -3.42 -10.14
C TYR A 81 -1.69 -2.16 -10.33
N THR A 82 -0.47 -2.31 -10.85
CA THR A 82 0.42 -1.18 -11.15
C THR A 82 -0.18 -0.27 -12.22
N ASP A 83 -0.78 -0.83 -13.27
CA ASP A 83 -1.38 -0.05 -14.35
C ASP A 83 -2.60 0.75 -13.87
N VAL A 84 -3.45 0.17 -13.01
CA VAL A 84 -4.56 0.90 -12.38
C VAL A 84 -4.05 2.06 -11.52
N VAL A 85 -3.04 1.80 -10.66
CA VAL A 85 -2.46 2.86 -9.82
C VAL A 85 -1.82 3.95 -10.67
N LEU A 86 -1.08 3.58 -11.71
CA LEU A 86 -0.43 4.51 -12.63
C LEU A 86 -1.45 5.41 -13.35
N GLN A 87 -2.53 4.82 -13.87
CA GLN A 87 -3.58 5.55 -14.55
C GLN A 87 -4.20 6.59 -13.63
N VAL A 88 -4.62 6.18 -12.43
CA VAL A 88 -5.25 7.09 -11.46
C VAL A 88 -4.25 8.13 -10.97
N ALA A 89 -3.00 7.75 -10.69
CA ALA A 89 -1.95 8.67 -10.28
C ALA A 89 -1.73 9.80 -11.28
N GLY A 90 -1.70 9.48 -12.58
CA GLY A 90 -1.57 10.47 -13.66
C GLY A 90 -2.83 11.31 -13.87
N GLN A 91 -4.01 10.71 -13.85
CA GLN A 91 -5.28 11.42 -14.14
C GLN A 91 -5.74 12.30 -12.98
N ALA A 92 -5.64 11.80 -11.74
CA ALA A 92 -6.05 12.52 -10.55
C ALA A 92 -4.96 13.46 -10.02
N HIS A 93 -3.76 13.44 -10.61
CA HIS A 93 -2.58 14.17 -10.11
C HIS A 93 -2.40 13.95 -8.61
N LEU A 94 -2.15 12.69 -8.22
CA LEU A 94 -1.99 12.36 -6.81
C LEU A 94 -0.84 13.16 -6.20
N ASP A 95 -1.07 13.72 -5.02
CA ASP A 95 -0.06 14.39 -4.20
C ASP A 95 0.74 13.35 -3.41
N ILE A 96 0.05 12.33 -2.90
CA ILE A 96 0.60 11.28 -2.03
C ILE A 96 0.18 9.91 -2.54
N LEU A 97 1.11 8.95 -2.50
CA LEU A 97 0.86 7.52 -2.70
C LEU A 97 1.33 6.75 -1.47
N HIS A 98 0.36 6.38 -0.62
CA HIS A 98 0.59 5.78 0.69
C HIS A 98 0.30 4.28 0.67
N PHE A 99 1.32 3.44 0.82
CA PHE A 99 1.12 2.00 0.92
C PHE A 99 1.11 1.49 2.37
N HIS A 100 0.20 0.55 2.63
CA HIS A 100 0.15 -0.23 3.86
C HIS A 100 0.60 -1.65 3.55
N TYR A 101 1.73 -2.08 4.13
CA TYR A 101 2.56 -3.24 3.76
C TYR A 101 3.57 -2.98 2.64
N ALA A 102 4.83 -3.37 2.86
CA ALA A 102 5.84 -3.29 1.80
C ALA A 102 5.58 -4.27 0.64
N LEU A 103 5.12 -5.50 0.91
CA LEU A 103 4.84 -6.49 -0.14
C LEU A 103 3.35 -6.46 -0.53
N PRO A 104 2.99 -6.31 -1.83
CA PRO A 104 3.85 -6.00 -2.98
C PRO A 104 4.06 -4.48 -3.19
N PHE A 105 3.42 -3.65 -2.40
CA PHE A 105 3.13 -2.26 -2.74
C PHE A 105 4.35 -1.32 -2.79
N ALA A 106 5.43 -1.59 -2.05
CA ALA A 106 6.65 -0.80 -2.15
C ALA A 106 7.19 -0.81 -3.59
N ARG A 107 7.18 -1.97 -4.25
CA ARG A 107 7.60 -2.08 -5.66
C ARG A 107 6.61 -1.44 -6.63
N VAL A 108 5.31 -1.60 -6.37
CA VAL A 108 4.26 -0.95 -7.18
C VAL A 108 4.47 0.57 -7.18
N THR A 109 4.63 1.18 -5.99
CA THR A 109 4.84 2.63 -5.90
C THR A 109 6.15 3.10 -6.52
N ALA A 110 7.22 2.29 -6.43
CA ALA A 110 8.49 2.57 -7.11
C ALA A 110 8.34 2.58 -8.63
N GLU A 111 7.65 1.58 -9.19
CA GLU A 111 7.39 1.51 -10.63
C GLU A 111 6.51 2.66 -11.13
N VAL A 112 5.46 3.02 -10.36
CA VAL A 112 4.61 4.17 -10.66
C VAL A 112 5.42 5.46 -10.67
N ALA A 113 6.26 5.69 -9.65
CA ALA A 113 7.11 6.88 -9.58
C ALA A 113 8.10 6.94 -10.74
N ARG A 114 8.73 5.81 -11.09
CA ARG A 114 9.64 5.70 -12.24
C ARG A 114 8.96 6.06 -13.56
N ARG A 115 7.72 5.61 -13.78
CA ARG A 115 6.96 5.87 -15.01
C ARG A 115 6.43 7.31 -15.09
N LEU A 116 6.06 7.92 -13.96
CA LEU A 116 5.57 9.31 -13.91
C LEU A 116 6.69 10.36 -13.89
N GLY A 117 7.92 9.98 -13.50
CA GLY A 117 9.06 10.88 -13.45
C GLY A 117 8.80 12.06 -12.49
N SER A 118 8.95 13.30 -12.98
CA SER A 118 8.75 14.50 -12.16
C SER A 118 7.30 14.71 -11.71
N ALA A 119 6.34 13.99 -12.29
CA ALA A 119 4.93 14.03 -11.87
C ALA A 119 4.61 12.96 -10.81
N ALA A 120 5.62 12.23 -10.30
CA ALA A 120 5.41 11.22 -9.29
C ALA A 120 4.89 11.83 -7.97
N PRO A 121 3.88 11.21 -7.32
CA PRO A 121 3.44 11.60 -5.98
C PRO A 121 4.53 11.33 -4.94
N VAL A 122 4.45 12.02 -3.80
CA VAL A 122 5.24 11.67 -2.61
C VAL A 122 4.84 10.27 -2.14
N ARG A 123 5.82 9.39 -1.99
CA ARG A 123 5.62 8.01 -1.55
C ARG A 123 5.76 7.89 -0.04
N ILE A 124 4.71 7.38 0.59
CA ILE A 124 4.71 7.11 2.03
C ILE A 124 4.47 5.62 2.24
N GLY A 125 5.25 4.99 3.11
CA GLY A 125 5.04 3.59 3.49
C GLY A 125 4.73 3.44 4.97
N THR A 126 3.73 2.63 5.31
CA THR A 126 3.55 2.13 6.68
C THR A 126 3.84 0.64 6.72
N LEU A 127 4.82 0.24 7.55
CA LEU A 127 5.17 -1.16 7.78
C LEU A 127 4.47 -1.68 9.04
N HIS A 128 3.93 -2.89 8.96
CA HIS A 128 2.91 -3.37 9.90
C HIS A 128 3.29 -4.65 10.64
N GLY A 129 4.37 -5.33 10.27
CA GLY A 129 4.79 -6.55 10.96
C GLY A 129 5.46 -7.53 10.02
N THR A 130 4.66 -8.43 9.45
CA THR A 130 5.11 -9.59 8.68
C THR A 130 5.86 -9.21 7.40
N ASP A 131 5.57 -8.05 6.84
CA ASP A 131 6.32 -7.46 5.73
C ASP A 131 7.80 -7.22 6.08
N VAL A 132 8.10 -6.94 7.35
CA VAL A 132 9.48 -6.84 7.86
C VAL A 132 9.97 -8.15 8.44
N SER A 133 9.24 -8.72 9.41
CA SER A 133 9.73 -9.82 10.26
C SER A 133 9.85 -11.15 9.53
N VAL A 134 9.04 -11.35 8.49
CA VAL A 134 9.00 -12.57 7.67
C VAL A 134 9.51 -12.26 6.26
N HIS A 135 8.80 -11.39 5.52
CA HIS A 135 9.11 -11.16 4.11
C HIS A 135 10.39 -10.35 3.89
N GLY A 136 10.75 -9.46 4.81
CA GLY A 136 12.00 -8.72 4.75
C GLY A 136 13.24 -9.59 4.96
N ARG A 137 13.10 -10.72 5.66
CA ARG A 137 14.18 -11.69 5.91
C ARG A 137 14.23 -12.83 4.89
N ASP A 138 13.19 -12.96 4.07
CA ASP A 138 13.15 -13.97 3.02
C ASP A 138 14.23 -13.67 1.95
N PRO A 139 15.10 -14.64 1.58
CA PRO A 139 16.19 -14.40 0.64
C PRO A 139 15.75 -13.95 -0.76
N LEU A 140 14.52 -14.29 -1.17
CA LEU A 140 13.97 -13.96 -2.48
C LEU A 140 13.12 -12.68 -2.43
N LYS A 141 12.33 -12.50 -1.37
CA LYS A 141 11.41 -11.35 -1.23
C LYS A 141 12.09 -10.12 -0.61
N GLY A 142 13.03 -10.31 0.31
CA GLY A 142 13.68 -9.26 1.09
C GLY A 142 14.53 -8.27 0.28
N PRO A 143 15.49 -8.73 -0.56
CA PRO A 143 16.33 -7.82 -1.33
C PRO A 143 15.56 -6.82 -2.22
N PRO A 144 14.56 -7.24 -3.02
CA PRO A 144 13.81 -6.29 -3.84
C PRO A 144 12.86 -5.40 -3.03
N LEU A 145 12.40 -5.82 -1.83
CA LEU A 145 11.68 -4.91 -0.93
C LEU A 145 12.60 -3.83 -0.36
N ARG A 146 13.81 -4.21 0.07
CA ARG A 146 14.81 -3.27 0.56
C ARG A 146 15.16 -2.20 -0.47
N GLU A 147 15.33 -2.59 -1.73
CA GLU A 147 15.62 -1.65 -2.82
C GLU A 147 14.48 -0.63 -2.97
N ALA A 148 13.23 -1.10 -3.07
CA ALA A 148 12.08 -0.22 -3.21
C ALA A 148 11.88 0.72 -2.01
N LEU A 149 12.17 0.26 -0.78
CA LEU A 149 12.02 1.06 0.44
C LEU A 149 13.09 2.13 0.61
N ARG A 150 14.26 2.02 -0.03
CA ARG A 150 15.34 3.03 0.07
C ARG A 150 15.01 4.33 -0.63
N GLU A 151 14.13 4.27 -1.61
CA GLU A 151 13.78 5.42 -2.43
C GLU A 151 12.46 6.09 -1.98
N VAL A 152 11.76 5.48 -1.02
CA VAL A 152 10.52 6.03 -0.46
C VAL A 152 10.81 7.32 0.31
N ASP A 153 9.94 8.32 0.14
CA ASP A 153 10.13 9.66 0.71
C ASP A 153 9.92 9.67 2.24
N ALA A 154 9.00 8.85 2.76
CA ALA A 154 8.81 8.68 4.20
C ALA A 154 8.35 7.26 4.56
N LEU A 155 8.92 6.72 5.64
CA LEU A 155 8.53 5.43 6.22
C LEU A 155 8.03 5.62 7.65
N THR A 156 6.94 4.94 7.96
CA THR A 156 6.33 4.88 9.29
C THR A 156 6.19 3.43 9.73
N THR A 157 6.08 3.21 11.03
CA THR A 157 5.80 1.88 11.59
C THR A 157 4.73 1.92 12.66
N VAL A 158 4.04 0.80 12.86
CA VAL A 158 3.01 0.67 13.90
C VAL A 158 3.56 0.69 15.34
N SER A 159 4.89 0.65 15.53
CA SER A 159 5.52 0.82 16.85
C SER A 159 7.02 1.11 16.74
N THR A 160 7.59 1.76 17.75
CA THR A 160 9.04 2.01 17.86
C THR A 160 9.88 0.72 17.86
N SER A 161 9.34 -0.37 18.41
CA SER A 161 10.01 -1.69 18.35
C SER A 161 10.12 -2.16 16.90
N HIS A 162 9.06 -1.92 16.12
CA HIS A 162 9.02 -2.27 14.71
C HIS A 162 9.89 -1.36 13.85
N ALA A 163 9.99 -0.06 14.17
CA ALA A 163 10.95 0.86 13.53
C ALA A 163 12.39 0.35 13.60
N ARG A 164 12.82 -0.11 14.79
CA ARG A 164 14.16 -0.68 14.99
C ARG A 164 14.38 -1.94 14.15
N LEU A 165 13.39 -2.84 14.16
CA LEU A 165 13.44 -4.07 13.37
C LEU A 165 13.52 -3.77 11.87
N ALA A 166 12.73 -2.82 11.38
CA ALA A 166 12.72 -2.42 9.97
C ALA A 166 14.06 -1.82 9.55
N ALA A 167 14.63 -0.94 10.37
CA ALA A 167 15.94 -0.35 10.12
C ALA A 167 17.04 -1.43 10.06
N GLU A 168 17.01 -2.43 10.94
CA GLU A 168 17.93 -3.57 10.93
C GLU A 168 17.76 -4.44 9.68
N VAL A 169 16.54 -4.94 9.43
CA VAL A 169 16.26 -5.92 8.37
C VAL A 169 16.51 -5.34 6.99
N PHE A 170 16.11 -4.08 6.77
CA PHE A 170 16.28 -3.43 5.47
C PHE A 170 17.54 -2.57 5.38
N GLY A 171 18.31 -2.40 6.46
CA GLY A 171 19.49 -1.54 6.45
C GLY A 171 19.15 -0.11 6.05
N LEU A 172 18.12 0.46 6.68
CA LEU A 172 17.64 1.82 6.41
C LEU A 172 18.61 2.86 7.02
N ALA A 173 18.80 4.00 6.34
CA ALA A 173 19.70 5.06 6.80
C ALA A 173 19.20 5.77 8.07
N ALA A 174 17.88 5.79 8.27
CA ALA A 174 17.22 6.31 9.46
C ALA A 174 16.13 5.33 9.93
N GLN A 175 15.79 5.41 11.21
CA GLN A 175 14.63 4.67 11.72
C GLN A 175 13.34 5.29 11.16
N PRO A 176 12.39 4.48 10.69
CA PRO A 176 11.04 4.95 10.40
C PRO A 176 10.42 5.67 11.60
N GLU A 177 9.56 6.64 11.32
CA GLU A 177 8.82 7.40 12.34
C GLU A 177 7.69 6.58 12.99
#